data_AF-A0A537BER4-F1
#
_entry.id   AF-A0A537BER4-F1
#
_cell.length_a   1.000
_cell.length_b   1.000
_cell.length_c   1.000
_cell.angle_alpha   90.00
_cell.angle_beta   90.00
_cell.angle_gamma   90.00
#
_symmetry.space_group_name_H-M   'P 1'
#
loop_
_entity.id
_entity.type
_entity.pdbx_description
1 polymer ?
#
loop_
_entity_poly.entity_id
_entity_poly.type
_entity_poly.pdbx_seq_one_letter_code
_entity_poly.pdbx_strand_id
1 'polypeptide(L)'
;MLATAVAMMFFVFGQIPINDAMIARYTAEEWRARAYAVRYVVSFSASALAVPLVAWVYKSSGDFKLLFYVLGTLAFVTFTAALLFPAEEEKAAAKEMAA
;
A
#
# COMPACT_ATOMS: atom_id res chain seq x y z
N MET A 1 9.41 -22.51 9.71
CA MET A 1 9.81 -21.10 9.89
C MET A 1 10.44 -20.50 8.65
N LEU A 2 11.50 -21.11 8.08
CA LEU A 2 12.16 -20.57 6.87
C LEU A 2 11.19 -20.42 5.67
N ALA A 3 10.43 -21.46 5.34
CA ALA A 3 9.47 -21.42 4.23
C ALA A 3 8.43 -20.30 4.40
N THR A 4 7.90 -20.11 5.61
CA THR A 4 6.96 -19.04 5.94
C THR A 4 7.61 -17.66 5.79
N ALA A 5 8.83 -17.49 6.27
CA ALA A 5 9.56 -16.22 6.13
C ALA A 5 9.84 -15.90 4.65
N VAL A 6 10.25 -16.90 3.86
CA VAL A 6 10.46 -16.74 2.41
C VAL A 6 9.17 -16.33 1.71
N ALA A 7 8.06 -17.01 2.00
CA ALA A 7 6.76 -16.66 1.44
C ALA A 7 6.36 -15.23 1.81
N MET A 8 6.48 -14.84 3.07
CA MET A 8 6.16 -13.48 3.53
C MET A 8 7.04 -12.43 2.84
N MET A 9 8.35 -12.65 2.76
CA MET A 9 9.27 -11.72 2.09
C MET A 9 8.99 -11.60 0.59
N PHE A 10 8.61 -12.70 -0.06
CA PHE A 10 8.19 -12.68 -1.46
C PHE A 10 7.01 -11.73 -1.68
N PHE A 11 5.98 -11.79 -0.85
CA PHE A 11 4.84 -10.87 -0.94
C PHE A 11 5.23 -9.43 -0.58
N VAL A 12 6.01 -9.22 0.49
CA VAL A 12 6.44 -7.88 0.93
C VAL A 12 7.24 -7.17 -0.16
N PHE A 13 8.24 -7.85 -0.74
CA PHE A 13 9.05 -7.23 -1.80
C PHE A 13 8.33 -7.24 -3.16
N GLY A 14 7.52 -8.26 -3.45
CA GLY A 14 6.73 -8.35 -4.67
C GLY A 14 5.70 -7.22 -4.80
N GLN A 15 5.20 -6.70 -3.68
CA GLN A 15 4.30 -5.54 -3.69
C GLN A 15 4.94 -4.27 -4.26
N ILE A 16 6.27 -4.12 -4.20
CA ILE A 16 6.97 -2.94 -4.72
C ILE A 16 6.79 -2.81 -6.24
N PRO A 17 7.24 -3.76 -7.08
CA PRO A 17 7.05 -3.68 -8.52
C PRO A 17 5.57 -3.78 -8.91
N ILE A 18 4.74 -4.52 -8.17
CA ILE A 18 3.29 -4.58 -8.43
C ILE A 18 2.67 -3.18 -8.30
N ASN A 19 2.86 -2.48 -7.17
CA ASN A 19 2.31 -1.14 -7.01
C ASN A 19 2.87 -0.15 -8.03
N ASP A 20 4.15 -0.27 -8.38
CA ASP A 20 4.79 0.58 -9.39
C ASP A 20 4.14 0.36 -10.77
N ALA A 21 3.98 -0.90 -11.20
CA ALA A 21 3.34 -1.25 -12.46
C ALA A 21 1.86 -0.81 -12.51
N MET A 22 1.15 -0.90 -11.39
CA MET A 22 -0.23 -0.44 -11.28
C MET A 22 -0.33 1.07 -11.52
N ILE A 23 0.51 1.88 -10.89
CA ILE A 23 0.50 3.34 -11.16
C ILE A 23 0.87 3.61 -12.62
N ALA A 24 1.83 2.90 -13.19
CA ALA A 24 2.18 3.08 -14.59
C ALA A 24 0.99 2.76 -15.53
N ARG A 25 0.28 1.66 -15.27
CA ARG A 25 -0.83 1.17 -16.09
C ARG A 25 -2.10 2.04 -16.00
N TYR A 26 -2.39 2.58 -14.82
CA TYR A 26 -3.63 3.33 -14.56
C TYR A 26 -3.48 4.85 -14.68
N THR A 27 -2.27 5.38 -14.82
CA THR A 27 -2.02 6.82 -14.97
C THR A 27 -1.63 7.17 -16.41
N ALA A 28 -2.22 8.25 -16.95
CA ALA A 28 -1.82 8.82 -18.23
C ALA A 28 -0.33 9.23 -18.21
N GLU A 29 0.34 9.13 -19.35
CA GLU A 29 1.80 9.33 -19.45
C GLU A 29 2.25 10.71 -18.94
N GLU A 30 1.50 11.76 -19.29
CA GLU A 30 1.70 13.15 -18.85
C GLU A 30 1.58 13.35 -17.32
N TRP A 31 0.83 12.50 -16.62
CA TRP A 31 0.63 12.59 -15.16
C TRP A 31 1.45 11.59 -14.37
N ARG A 32 2.06 10.59 -15.02
CA ARG A 32 2.73 9.47 -14.36
C ARG A 32 3.85 9.92 -13.42
N ALA A 33 4.68 10.88 -13.84
CA ALA A 33 5.74 11.45 -13.01
C ALA A 33 5.18 12.11 -11.74
N ARG A 34 4.06 12.85 -11.85
CA ARG A 34 3.41 13.51 -10.71
C ARG A 34 2.79 12.49 -9.75
N ALA A 35 2.16 11.44 -10.29
CA ALA A 35 1.59 10.36 -9.48
C ALA A 35 2.65 9.64 -8.65
N TYR A 36 3.79 9.30 -9.24
CA TYR A 36 4.92 8.72 -8.50
C TYR A 36 5.49 9.69 -7.46
N ALA A 37 5.64 10.98 -7.81
CA ALA A 37 6.14 11.98 -6.88
C ALA A 37 5.25 12.06 -5.62
N VAL A 38 3.93 12.13 -5.78
CA VAL A 38 2.99 12.15 -4.65
C VAL A 38 3.13 10.88 -3.80
N ARG A 39 3.13 9.69 -4.43
CA ARG A 39 3.30 8.43 -3.69
C ARG A 39 4.59 8.42 -2.88
N TYR A 40 5.72 8.76 -3.49
CA TYR A 40 7.00 8.71 -2.80
C TYR A 40 7.11 9.75 -1.70
N VAL A 41 6.59 10.96 -1.89
CA VAL A 41 6.54 11.99 -0.84
C VAL A 41 5.74 11.50 0.36
N VAL A 42 4.56 10.91 0.14
CA VAL A 42 3.74 10.34 1.21
C VAL A 42 4.47 9.20 1.91
N SER A 43 5.06 8.26 1.16
CA SER A 43 5.80 7.13 1.72
C SER A 43 6.98 7.58 2.56
N PHE A 44 7.82 8.50 2.07
CA PHE A 44 8.96 8.99 2.82
C PHE A 44 8.56 9.80 4.05
N SER A 45 7.49 10.59 3.96
CA SER A 45 6.95 11.32 5.11
C SER A 45 6.48 10.35 6.20
N ALA A 46 5.75 9.31 5.81
CA ALA A 46 5.32 8.26 6.74
C ALA A 46 6.50 7.53 7.38
N SER A 47 7.53 7.17 6.59
CA SER A 47 8.75 6.55 7.12
C SER A 47 9.49 7.43 8.12
N ALA A 48 9.61 8.73 7.85
CA ALA A 48 10.25 9.69 8.75
C ALA A 48 9.47 9.83 10.07
N LEU A 49 8.13 9.81 10.01
CA LEU A 49 7.26 9.95 11.17
C LEU A 49 7.08 8.65 11.97
N ALA A 50 7.36 7.49 11.38
CA ALA A 50 7.10 6.20 12.01
C ALA A 50 7.81 6.03 13.36
N VAL A 51 9.12 6.30 13.40
CA VAL A 51 9.93 6.17 14.64
C VAL A 51 9.45 7.09 15.78
N PRO A 52 9.30 8.42 15.57
CA PRO A 52 8.81 9.29 16.64
C PRO A 52 7.37 8.97 17.06
N LEU A 53 6.49 8.56 16.13
CA LEU A 53 5.14 8.11 16.47
C LEU A 53 5.16 6.88 17.38
N VAL A 54 5.98 5.88 17.04
CA VAL A 54 6.13 4.67 17.87
C VAL A 54 6.63 5.03 19.28
N ALA A 55 7.64 5.90 19.37
CA ALA A 55 8.17 6.36 20.65
C ALA A 55 7.11 7.09 21.48
N TRP A 56 6.29 7.95 20.85
CA TRP A 56 5.21 8.68 21.49
C TRP A 56 4.08 7.74 21.97
N VAL A 57 3.65 6.80 21.13
CA VAL A 57 2.61 5.81 21.49
C VAL A 57 3.05 4.97 22.69
N TYR A 58 4.30 4.51 22.68
CA TYR A 58 4.86 3.74 23.78
C TYR A 58 4.92 4.56 25.06
N LYS A 59 5.37 5.81 24.99
CA LYS A 59 5.40 6.72 26.16
C LYS A 59 4.00 6.99 26.73
N SER A 60 2.98 7.10 25.88
CA SER A 60 1.61 7.40 26.30
C SER A 60 0.89 6.19 26.91
N SER A 61 1.16 4.98 26.40
CA SER A 61 0.40 3.77 26.79
C SER A 61 1.17 2.85 27.74
N GLY A 62 2.51 2.99 27.80
CA GLY A 62 3.41 2.09 28.51
C GLY A 62 3.57 0.71 27.87
N ASP A 63 2.94 0.46 26.72
CA ASP A 63 2.89 -0.82 26.00
C ASP A 63 2.65 -0.59 24.49
N PHE A 64 2.82 -1.62 23.67
CA PHE A 64 2.67 -1.62 22.21
C PHE A 64 1.29 -2.07 21.72
N LYS A 65 0.35 -2.45 22.60
CA LYS A 65 -1.00 -2.86 22.19
C LYS A 65 -1.67 -1.86 21.25
N LEU A 66 -1.60 -0.57 21.59
CA LEU A 66 -2.16 0.50 20.75
C LEU A 66 -1.48 0.55 19.39
N LEU A 67 -0.16 0.39 19.32
CA LEU A 67 0.59 0.33 18.07
C LEU A 67 0.09 -0.84 17.20
N PHE A 68 -0.11 -2.03 17.77
CA PHE A 68 -0.63 -3.18 17.03
C PHE A 68 -2.05 -2.96 16.54
N TYR A 69 -2.93 -2.31 17.32
CA TYR A 69 -4.28 -1.95 16.84
C TYR A 69 -4.23 -0.96 15.67
N VAL A 70 -3.35 0.04 15.72
CA VAL A 70 -3.15 0.98 14.62
C VAL A 70 -2.67 0.26 13.36
N LEU A 71 -1.62 -0.56 13.48
CA LEU A 71 -1.10 -1.34 12.36
C LEU A 71 -2.14 -2.31 11.78
N GLY A 72 -2.89 -2.99 12.64
CA GLY A 72 -3.98 -3.88 12.22
C GLY A 72 -5.09 -3.15 11.48
N THR A 73 -5.45 -1.94 11.95
CA THR A 73 -6.44 -1.10 11.27
C THR A 73 -5.95 -0.65 9.89
N LEU A 74 -4.70 -0.21 9.78
CA LEU A 74 -4.10 0.17 8.49
C LEU A 74 -4.03 -1.02 7.51
N ALA A 75 -3.67 -2.21 8.00
CA ALA A 75 -3.68 -3.43 7.21
C ALA A 75 -5.08 -3.77 6.71
N PHE A 76 -6.10 -3.66 7.58
CA PHE A 76 -7.50 -3.93 7.22
C PHE A 76 -8.04 -2.94 6.18
N VAL A 77 -7.73 -1.64 6.32
CA VAL A 77 -8.08 -0.61 5.33
C VAL A 77 -7.43 -0.92 3.99
N THR A 78 -6.13 -1.24 3.98
CA THR A 78 -5.40 -1.58 2.75
C THR A 78 -5.97 -2.83 2.08
N PHE A 79 -6.29 -3.85 2.87
CA PHE A 79 -6.93 -5.08 2.39
C PHE A 79 -8.30 -4.80 1.78
N THR A 80 -9.14 -4.00 2.44
CA THR A 80 -10.46 -3.62 1.93
C THR A 80 -10.34 -2.82 0.64
N ALA A 81 -9.39 -1.88 0.56
CA ALA A 81 -9.13 -1.11 -0.65
C ALA A 81 -8.65 -2.00 -1.81
N ALA A 82 -7.85 -3.03 -1.53
CA ALA A 82 -7.44 -4.01 -2.52
C ALA A 82 -8.61 -4.85 -3.05
N LEU A 83 -9.58 -5.20 -2.19
CA LEU A 83 -10.80 -5.91 -2.61
C LEU A 83 -11.74 -5.04 -3.46
N LEU A 84 -11.75 -3.73 -3.22
CA LEU A 84 -12.51 -2.76 -4.02
C LEU A 84 -11.79 -2.36 -5.32
N PHE A 85 -10.56 -2.85 -5.54
CA PHE A 85 -9.81 -2.51 -6.72
C PHE A 85 -10.50 -3.10 -7.96
N PRO A 86 -10.80 -2.29 -9.00
CA PRO A 86 -11.59 -2.74 -10.14
C PRO A 86 -10.92 -3.92 -10.85
N ALA A 87 -11.68 -5.01 -11.01
CA ALA A 87 -11.22 -6.19 -11.71
C ALA A 87 -11.02 -5.89 -13.20
N GLU A 88 -9.96 -6.44 -13.80
CA GLU A 88 -9.59 -6.16 -15.20
C GLU A 88 -10.70 -6.51 -16.21
N GLU A 89 -11.63 -7.40 -15.84
CA GLU A 89 -12.80 -7.78 -16.63
C GLU A 89 -13.79 -6.63 -16.85
N GLU A 90 -13.94 -5.72 -15.89
CA GLU A 90 -14.88 -4.60 -15.98
C GLU A 90 -14.41 -3.54 -17.00
N LYS A 91 -13.08 -3.38 -17.15
CA LYS A 91 -12.49 -2.53 -18.20
C LYS A 91 -12.53 -3.17 -19.59
N ALA A 92 -12.47 -4.49 -19.69
CA ALA A 92 -12.64 -5.20 -20.96
C ALA A 92 -14.10 -5.09 -21.46
N ALA A 93 -15.07 -5.33 -20.57
CA ALA A 93 -16.50 -5.23 -20.88
C ALA A 93 -16.93 -3.79 -21.22
N ALA A 94 -16.42 -2.78 -20.50
CA ALA A 94 -16.72 -1.37 -20.79
C ALA A 94 -16.11 -0.89 -22.12
N LYS A 95 -14.97 -1.45 -22.53
CA LYS A 95 -14.35 -1.15 -23.83
C LYS A 95 -15.08 -1.82 -24.99
N GLU A 96 -15.67 -3.00 -24.75
CA GLU A 96 -16.42 -3.77 -25.75
C GLU A 96 -17.86 -3.24 -25.96
N MET A 97 -18.49 -2.66 -24.93
CA MET A 97 -19.77 -1.94 -25.08
C MET A 97 -19.65 -0.53 -25.69
N ALA A 98 -18.45 0.06 -25.67
CA ALA A 98 -18.18 1.39 -26.21
C ALA A 98 -17.56 1.35 -27.63
N ALA A 99 -17.31 0.16 -28.19
CA ALA A 99 -16.79 -0.08 -29.54
C ALA A 99 -17.91 -0.58 -30.46
#